data_AF-A0A9D3NGC1-F1
#
_entry.id   AF-A0A9D3NGC1-F1
#
_cell.length_a   1.000
_cell.length_b   1.000
_cell.length_c   1.000
_cell.angle_alpha   90.00
_cell.angle_beta   90.00
_cell.angle_gamma   90.00
#
_symmetry.space_group_name_H-M   'P 1'
#
loop_
_entity.id
_entity.type
_entity.pdbx_description
1 polymer ?
#
loop_
_entity_poly.entity_id
_entity_poly.type
_entity_poly.pdbx_seq_one_letter_code
_entity_poly.pdbx_strand_id
1 'polypeptide(L)'
;MITSARRFTTDKPEVQISFSLDESSELTDAEDQFPSFPDLEQRLQPVLPCQSLKESVQVYRDHCRMAKEFHQVKTEIALLEDRKRDLIAELAEDEKVTLEISRLEEEFRLLTEENHTLVSMYTERTQQLATLRILNQKRQGSS
;
A
#
# COMPACT_ATOMS: atom_id res chain seq x y z
N MET A 1 41.62 44.53 -45.75
CA MET A 1 41.94 45.18 -44.46
C MET A 1 40.75 46.06 -44.08
N ILE A 2 40.13 45.79 -42.92
CA ILE A 2 39.65 46.72 -41.86
C ILE A 2 39.08 45.80 -40.75
N THR A 3 39.59 45.96 -39.53
CA THR A 3 39.23 45.31 -38.25
C THR A 3 38.29 46.21 -37.44
N SER A 4 37.42 45.68 -36.56
CA SER A 4 37.28 46.16 -35.16
C SER A 4 36.23 45.37 -34.35
N ALA A 5 36.51 45.23 -33.05
CA ALA A 5 35.91 44.31 -32.09
C ALA A 5 34.72 44.86 -31.28
N ARG A 6 33.97 43.90 -30.73
CA ARG A 6 32.75 43.95 -29.92
C ARG A 6 32.98 44.53 -28.51
N ARG A 7 32.05 45.35 -28.02
CA ARG A 7 31.81 45.62 -26.58
C ARG A 7 30.31 45.58 -26.32
N PHE A 8 29.86 44.62 -25.51
CA PHE A 8 28.50 44.60 -24.97
C PHE A 8 28.58 45.08 -23.52
N THR A 9 27.91 46.19 -23.23
CA THR A 9 27.55 46.64 -21.90
C THR A 9 26.19 46.05 -21.57
N THR A 10 26.02 45.42 -20.40
CA THR A 10 24.71 45.01 -19.91
C THR A 10 24.65 45.23 -18.41
N ASP A 11 23.91 46.28 -18.05
CA ASP A 11 23.61 46.73 -16.71
C ASP A 11 22.40 45.93 -16.18
N LYS A 12 22.64 45.06 -15.18
CA LYS A 12 21.61 44.33 -14.41
C LYS A 12 22.10 44.18 -12.97
N PRO A 13 21.21 44.29 -11.96
CA PRO A 13 21.63 44.40 -10.57
C PRO A 13 22.15 43.07 -10.01
N GLU A 14 23.31 43.16 -9.38
CA GLU A 14 24.07 42.10 -8.74
C GLU A 14 23.34 41.63 -7.46
N VAL A 15 22.96 40.36 -7.39
CA VAL A 15 22.35 39.75 -6.20
C VAL A 15 23.47 39.45 -5.19
N GLN A 16 23.64 40.33 -4.20
CA GLN A 16 24.52 40.08 -3.06
C GLN A 16 23.87 39.07 -2.10
N ILE A 17 24.40 37.86 -2.05
CA ILE A 17 24.05 36.86 -1.03
C ILE A 17 24.96 37.11 0.17
N SER A 18 24.38 37.52 1.30
CA SER A 18 25.08 37.62 2.59
C SER A 18 24.84 36.33 3.38
N PHE A 19 25.91 35.63 3.75
CA PHE A 19 25.84 34.47 4.62
C PHE A 19 26.21 34.92 6.05
N SER A 20 25.26 34.81 6.97
CA SER A 20 25.50 35.05 8.40
C SER A 20 26.08 33.78 9.00
N LEU A 21 27.26 33.89 9.61
CA LEU A 21 28.04 32.78 10.12
C LEU A 21 28.09 32.88 11.65
N ASP A 22 27.16 32.20 12.33
CA ASP A 22 27.27 31.97 13.76
C ASP A 22 28.02 30.65 14.00
N GLU A 23 29.21 30.80 14.59
CA GLU A 23 30.17 29.75 14.91
C GLU A 23 29.98 29.30 16.37
N SER A 24 29.74 28.00 16.60
CA SER A 24 30.24 27.28 17.77
C SER A 24 29.76 25.82 17.77
N SER A 25 30.67 24.89 17.51
CA SER A 25 31.03 23.85 18.47
C SER A 25 32.07 22.88 17.90
N GLU A 26 33.07 22.70 18.75
CA GLU A 26 34.30 21.94 18.65
C GLU A 26 34.14 20.49 18.13
N LEU A 27 35.14 20.06 17.36
CA LEU A 27 35.28 18.70 16.84
C LEU A 27 36.22 17.91 17.74
N THR A 28 35.66 16.98 18.52
CA THR A 28 36.44 15.95 19.21
C THR A 28 36.10 14.57 18.64
N ASP A 29 37.12 14.00 17.99
CA ASP A 29 37.62 12.64 18.17
C ASP A 29 36.64 11.46 18.02
N ALA A 30 36.63 10.87 16.83
CA ALA A 30 36.38 9.44 16.63
C ALA A 30 37.07 9.03 15.32
N GLU A 31 37.96 8.03 15.39
CA GLU A 31 38.64 7.47 14.23
C GLU A 31 37.63 7.08 13.13
N ASP A 32 37.75 7.77 11.99
CA ASP A 32 36.83 7.72 10.84
C ASP A 32 36.87 6.35 10.15
N GLN A 33 36.05 5.41 10.61
CA GLN A 33 35.53 4.40 9.70
C GLN A 33 34.51 5.11 8.82
N PHE A 34 34.97 5.61 7.66
CA PHE A 34 34.12 6.37 6.74
C PHE A 34 32.85 5.58 6.44
N PRO A 35 31.65 6.17 6.65
CA PRO A 35 30.40 5.47 6.43
C PRO A 35 30.29 5.04 4.97
N SER A 36 30.11 3.74 4.75
CA SER A 36 29.93 3.14 3.43
C SER A 36 28.46 3.06 3.08
N PHE A 37 28.08 3.46 1.86
CA PHE A 37 26.70 3.51 1.40
C PHE A 37 26.45 2.58 0.20
N PRO A 38 26.45 1.26 0.39
CA PRO A 38 26.41 0.30 -0.73
C PRO A 38 25.18 0.42 -1.64
N ASP A 39 24.10 1.03 -1.13
CA ASP A 39 22.85 1.24 -1.86
C ASP A 39 22.87 2.43 -2.84
N LEU A 40 23.86 3.32 -2.72
CA LEU A 40 24.03 4.44 -3.64
C LEU A 40 24.86 4.00 -4.86
N GLU A 41 24.49 4.50 -6.04
CA GLU A 41 25.32 4.35 -7.23
C GLU A 41 26.75 4.84 -6.97
N GLN A 42 27.74 4.21 -7.60
CA GLN A 42 29.15 4.55 -7.37
C GLN A 42 29.45 6.05 -7.57
N ARG A 43 28.78 6.71 -8.53
CA ARG A 43 28.94 8.15 -8.79
C ARG A 43 28.29 9.07 -7.76
N LEU A 44 27.41 8.54 -6.92
CA LEU A 44 26.74 9.26 -5.84
C LEU A 44 27.40 8.99 -4.49
N GLN A 45 28.50 8.24 -4.44
CA GLN A 45 29.23 8.02 -3.19
C GLN A 45 29.84 9.34 -2.70
N PRO A 46 29.76 9.63 -1.39
CA PRO A 46 30.45 10.80 -0.82
C PRO A 46 31.95 10.75 -1.08
N VAL A 47 32.47 11.80 -1.71
CA VAL A 47 33.91 11.97 -1.97
C VAL A 47 34.57 12.52 -0.72
N LEU A 48 35.74 11.98 -0.35
CA LEU A 48 36.48 12.40 0.83
C LEU A 48 36.75 13.93 0.82
N PRO A 49 36.58 14.61 1.97
CA PRO A 49 36.73 16.05 2.03
C PRO A 49 38.20 16.49 1.98
N CYS A 50 38.42 17.69 1.43
CA CYS A 50 39.69 18.39 1.56
C CYS A 50 39.77 19.07 2.94
N GLN A 51 40.61 18.54 3.84
CA GLN A 51 40.66 18.97 5.24
C GLN A 51 41.09 20.45 5.42
N SER A 52 41.81 21.03 4.47
CA SER A 52 42.22 22.43 4.53
C SER A 52 41.10 23.42 4.19
N LEU A 53 39.98 22.94 3.61
CA LEU A 53 38.86 23.78 3.19
C LEU A 53 37.60 23.45 4.01
N LYS A 54 37.17 24.40 4.84
CA LYS A 54 35.98 24.25 5.70
C LYS A 54 34.72 23.86 4.91
N GLU A 55 34.53 24.47 3.74
CA GLU A 55 33.39 24.20 2.86
C GLU A 55 33.35 22.75 2.37
N SER A 56 34.51 22.17 2.04
CA SER A 56 34.60 20.78 1.58
C SER A 56 34.21 19.79 2.67
N VAL A 57 34.66 20.04 3.90
CA VAL A 57 34.27 19.23 5.07
C VAL A 57 32.77 19.30 5.32
N GLN A 58 32.17 20.48 5.19
CA GLN A 58 30.73 20.66 5.38
C GLN A 58 29.90 19.94 4.30
N VAL A 59 30.26 20.09 3.03
CA VAL A 59 29.58 19.39 1.92
C VAL A 59 29.64 17.88 2.08
N TYR A 60 30.79 17.33 2.50
CA TYR A 60 30.93 15.91 2.78
C TYR A 60 29.97 15.44 3.87
N ARG A 61 29.87 16.18 4.99
CA ARG A 61 28.95 15.86 6.10
C ARG A 61 27.50 15.87 5.65
N ASP A 62 27.11 16.89 4.91
CA ASP A 62 25.75 17.02 4.39
C ASP A 62 25.42 15.87 3.43
N HIS A 63 26.36 15.49 2.57
CA HIS A 63 26.20 14.36 1.66
C HIS A 63 26.05 13.03 2.43
N CYS A 64 26.89 12.77 3.43
CA CYS A 64 26.74 11.60 4.29
C CYS A 64 25.39 11.55 5.01
N ARG A 65 24.86 12.70 5.45
CA ARG A 65 23.52 12.78 6.04
C ARG A 65 22.45 12.41 5.02
N MET A 66 22.48 13.02 3.84
CA MET A 66 21.52 12.72 2.77
C MET A 66 21.58 11.25 2.31
N ALA A 67 22.77 10.65 2.25
CA ALA A 67 22.94 9.24 1.89
C ALA A 67 22.30 8.30 2.92
N LYS A 68 22.35 8.65 4.22
CA LYS A 68 21.64 7.92 5.28
C LYS A 68 20.13 8.03 5.12
N GLU A 69 19.62 9.24 4.88
CA GLU A 69 18.19 9.49 4.65
C GLU A 69 17.69 8.75 3.41
N PHE A 70 18.46 8.74 2.33
CA PHE A 70 18.14 7.99 1.12
C PHE A 70 17.98 6.49 1.40
N HIS A 71 18.92 5.90 2.15
CA HIS A 71 18.83 4.50 2.54
C HIS A 71 17.57 4.22 3.37
N GLN A 72 17.27 5.08 4.36
CA GLN A 72 16.06 4.96 5.18
C GLN A 72 14.79 4.99 4.33
N VAL A 73 14.66 5.96 3.43
CA VAL A 73 13.50 6.07 2.53
C VAL A 73 13.39 4.86 1.61
N LYS A 74 14.52 4.38 1.06
CA LYS A 74 14.55 3.17 0.23
C LYS A 74 14.03 1.94 1.00
N THR A 75 14.44 1.77 2.25
CA THR A 75 13.94 0.70 3.11
C THR A 75 12.45 0.84 3.39
N GLU A 76 11.97 2.06 3.69
CA GLU A 76 10.55 2.32 3.93
C GLU A 76 9.69 2.02 2.69
N ILE A 77 10.14 2.41 1.50
CA ILE A 77 9.47 2.08 0.24
C ILE A 77 9.36 0.56 0.09
N ALA A 78 10.44 -0.19 0.32
CA ALA A 78 10.41 -1.65 0.21
C ALA A 78 9.41 -2.29 1.19
N LEU A 79 9.37 -1.82 2.44
CA LEU A 79 8.41 -2.30 3.45
C LEU A 79 6.96 -1.98 3.06
N LEU A 80 6.71 -0.80 2.48
CA LEU A 80 5.38 -0.42 1.99
C LEU A 80 4.95 -1.28 0.79
N GLU A 81 5.88 -1.59 -0.12
CA GLU A 81 5.63 -2.50 -1.24
C GLU A 81 5.30 -3.91 -0.77
N ASP A 82 6.04 -4.43 0.21
CA ASP A 82 5.73 -5.72 0.86
C ASP A 82 4.33 -5.71 1.47
N ARG A 83 4.03 -4.70 2.30
CA ARG A 83 2.71 -4.60 2.95
C ARG A 83 1.58 -4.46 1.93
N LYS A 84 1.80 -3.75 0.83
CA LYS A 84 0.84 -3.65 -0.27
C LYS A 84 0.57 -5.02 -0.91
N ARG A 85 1.59 -5.85 -1.11
CA ARG A 85 1.42 -7.21 -1.63
C ARG A 85 0.59 -8.07 -0.68
N ASP A 86 0.86 -7.99 0.62
CA ASP A 86 0.10 -8.73 1.64
C ASP A 86 -1.38 -8.33 1.63
N LEU A 87 -1.68 -7.04 1.57
CA LEU A 87 -3.06 -6.55 1.51
C LEU A 87 -3.81 -6.99 0.25
N ILE A 88 -3.11 -7.05 -0.90
CA ILE A 88 -3.71 -7.58 -2.14
C ILE A 88 -4.02 -9.06 -1.99
N ALA A 89 -3.15 -9.84 -1.35
CA ALA A 89 -3.39 -11.26 -1.10
C ALA A 89 -4.58 -11.48 -0.16
N GLU A 90 -4.69 -10.67 0.91
CA GLU A 90 -5.83 -10.69 1.83
C GLU A 90 -7.16 -10.40 1.11
N LEU A 91 -7.20 -9.34 0.28
CA LEU A 91 -8.39 -9.03 -0.53
C LEU A 91 -8.78 -10.17 -1.48
N ALA A 92 -7.81 -10.86 -2.07
CA ALA A 92 -8.08 -11.99 -2.95
C ALA A 92 -8.69 -13.19 -2.20
N GLU A 93 -8.36 -13.39 -0.92
CA GLU A 93 -9.02 -14.41 -0.09
C GLU A 93 -10.45 -13.99 0.28
N ASP A 94 -10.69 -12.72 0.60
CA ASP A 94 -12.03 -12.18 0.89
C ASP A 94 -12.97 -12.31 -0.32
N GLU A 95 -12.45 -12.12 -1.54
CA GLU A 95 -13.21 -12.36 -2.77
C GLU A 95 -13.67 -13.82 -2.91
N LYS A 96 -12.82 -14.79 -2.52
CA LYS A 96 -13.22 -16.21 -2.52
C LYS A 96 -14.31 -16.49 -1.50
N VAL A 97 -14.20 -15.90 -0.31
CA VAL A 97 -15.25 -16.01 0.73
C VAL A 97 -16.55 -15.42 0.22
N THR A 98 -16.52 -14.28 -0.46
CA THR A 98 -17.70 -13.65 -1.05
C THR A 98 -18.37 -14.56 -2.09
N LEU A 99 -17.59 -15.19 -2.97
CA LEU A 99 -18.11 -16.16 -3.94
C LEU A 99 -18.75 -17.37 -3.25
N GLU A 100 -18.14 -17.86 -2.18
CA GLU A 100 -18.68 -18.97 -1.39
C GLU A 100 -20.01 -18.59 -0.71
N ILE A 101 -20.10 -17.38 -0.15
CA ILE A 101 -21.36 -16.86 0.41
C ILE A 101 -22.44 -16.82 -0.65
N SER A 102 -22.17 -16.27 -1.85
CA SER A 102 -23.16 -16.23 -2.94
C SER A 102 -23.60 -17.62 -3.38
N ARG A 103 -22.70 -18.61 -3.38
CA ARG A 103 -23.04 -20.01 -3.66
C ARG A 103 -23.99 -20.58 -2.61
N LEU A 104 -23.70 -20.34 -1.33
CA LEU A 104 -24.53 -20.82 -0.22
C LEU A 104 -25.91 -20.15 -0.19
N GLU A 105 -25.99 -18.86 -0.51
CA GLU A 105 -27.27 -18.14 -0.62
C GLU A 105 -28.18 -18.73 -1.70
N GLU A 106 -27.59 -19.08 -2.85
CA GLU A 106 -28.30 -19.74 -3.94
C GLU A 106 -28.82 -21.13 -3.53
N GLU A 107 -27.97 -21.95 -2.90
CA GLU A 107 -28.34 -23.28 -2.40
C GLU A 107 -29.46 -23.18 -1.36
N PHE A 108 -29.33 -22.25 -0.41
CA PHE A 108 -30.34 -22.00 0.60
C PHE A 108 -31.69 -21.60 -0.02
N ARG A 109 -31.67 -20.77 -1.06
CA ARG A 109 -32.89 -20.38 -1.79
C ARG A 109 -33.57 -21.59 -2.41
N LEU A 110 -32.82 -22.43 -3.13
CA LEU A 110 -33.34 -23.64 -3.77
C LEU A 110 -33.93 -24.62 -2.75
N LEU A 111 -33.21 -24.88 -1.65
CA LEU A 111 -33.70 -25.74 -0.57
C LEU A 111 -34.96 -25.18 0.09
N THR A 112 -35.07 -23.87 0.24
CA THR A 112 -36.25 -23.21 0.80
C THR A 112 -37.47 -23.40 -0.10
N GLU A 113 -37.29 -23.27 -1.43
CA GLU A 113 -38.36 -23.49 -2.41
C GLU A 113 -38.81 -24.95 -2.46
N GLU A 114 -37.86 -25.90 -2.45
CA GLU A 114 -38.17 -27.32 -2.40
C GLU A 114 -38.90 -27.69 -1.11
N ASN A 115 -38.43 -27.18 0.03
CA ASN A 115 -39.08 -27.41 1.32
C ASN A 115 -40.52 -26.87 1.33
N HIS A 116 -40.73 -25.66 0.81
CA HIS A 116 -42.06 -25.08 0.68
C HIS A 116 -42.98 -25.98 -0.16
N THR A 117 -42.48 -26.47 -1.30
CA THR A 117 -43.21 -27.38 -2.18
C THR A 117 -43.58 -28.69 -1.47
N LEU A 118 -42.64 -29.32 -0.78
CA LEU A 118 -42.86 -30.55 -0.03
C LEU A 118 -43.87 -30.36 1.09
N VAL A 119 -43.79 -29.26 1.83
CA VAL A 119 -44.76 -28.91 2.88
C VAL A 119 -46.15 -28.73 2.27
N SER A 120 -46.29 -28.02 1.16
CA SER A 120 -47.57 -27.87 0.46
C SER A 120 -48.16 -29.23 0.09
N MET A 121 -47.37 -30.09 -0.58
CA MET A 121 -47.82 -31.44 -0.95
C MET A 121 -48.20 -32.27 0.27
N TYR A 122 -47.41 -32.25 1.34
CA TYR A 122 -47.73 -32.96 2.57
C TYR A 122 -49.07 -32.51 3.16
N THR A 123 -49.32 -31.19 3.20
CA THR A 123 -50.57 -30.65 3.74
C THR A 123 -51.78 -31.05 2.88
N GLU A 124 -51.67 -30.96 1.55
CA GLU A 124 -52.72 -31.39 0.62
C GLU A 124 -53.06 -32.87 0.80
N ARG A 125 -52.05 -33.74 0.84
CA ARG A 125 -52.24 -35.19 1.05
C ARG A 125 -52.88 -35.49 2.39
N THR A 126 -52.48 -34.77 3.44
CA THR A 126 -53.07 -34.91 4.78
C THR A 126 -54.55 -34.54 4.78
N GLN A 127 -54.93 -33.45 4.10
CA GLN A 127 -56.33 -33.03 3.96
C GLN A 127 -57.16 -34.04 3.15
N GLN A 128 -56.59 -34.57 2.06
CA GLN A 128 -57.23 -35.62 1.26
C GLN A 128 -57.53 -36.86 2.11
N LEU A 129 -56.56 -37.32 2.90
CA LEU A 129 -56.73 -38.46 3.81
C LEU A 129 -57.78 -38.20 4.89
N ALA A 130 -57.81 -36.99 5.48
CA ALA A 130 -58.83 -36.61 6.46
C ALA A 130 -60.25 -36.65 5.86
N THR A 131 -60.40 -36.14 4.63
CA THR A 131 -61.68 -36.15 3.91
C THR A 131 -62.17 -37.58 3.64
N LEU A 132 -61.27 -38.47 3.19
CA LEU A 132 -61.59 -39.88 2.95
C LEU A 132 -62.01 -40.61 4.23
N ARG A 133 -61.39 -40.31 5.38
CA ARG A 133 -61.78 -40.88 6.68
C ARG A 133 -63.22 -40.49 7.06
N ILE A 134 -63.57 -39.21 6.93
CA ILE A 134 -64.93 -38.71 7.22
C ILE A 134 -65.97 -39.36 6.31
N LEU A 135 -65.68 -39.45 5.01
CA LEU A 135 -66.56 -40.11 4.02
C LEU A 135 -66.81 -41.58 4.35
N ASN A 136 -65.77 -42.32 4.73
CA ASN A 136 -65.91 -43.73 5.11
C ASN A 136 -66.74 -43.92 6.40
N GLN A 137 -66.54 -43.08 7.41
CA GLN A 137 -67.35 -43.13 8.64
C GLN A 137 -68.84 -42.88 8.37
N LYS A 138 -69.17 -41.90 7.52
CA LYS A 138 -70.57 -41.63 7.14
C LYS A 138 -71.23 -42.80 6.40
N ARG A 139 -70.48 -43.56 5.60
CA ARG A 139 -71.01 -44.75 4.91
C ARG A 139 -71.24 -45.93 5.86
N GLN A 140 -70.39 -46.11 6.87
CA GLN A 140 -70.53 -47.23 7.82
C GLN A 140 -71.62 -47.00 8.89
N GLY A 141 -71.99 -45.75 9.19
CA GLY A 141 -73.10 -45.44 10.10
C GLY A 141 -74.51 -45.52 9.48
N SER A 142 -74.61 -45.91 8.21
CA SER A 142 -75.86 -45.96 7.43
C SER A 142 -76.37 -47.39 7.13
N SER A 143 -75.83 -48.42 7.81
CA SER A 143 -76.35 -49.80 7.84
C SER A 143 -76.95 -50.12 9.20
#